data_AF-A0AAQ3TI46-F1
#
_entry.id   AF-A0AAQ3TI46-F1
#
_cell.length_a   1.000
_cell.length_b   1.000
_cell.length_c   1.000
_cell.angle_alpha   90.00
_cell.angle_beta   90.00
_cell.angle_gamma   90.00
#
_symmetry.space_group_name_H-M   'P 1'
#
loop_
_entity.id
_entity.type
_entity.pdbx_description
1 polymer ?
#
loop_
_entity_poly.entity_id
_entity_poly.type
_entity_poly.pdbx_seq_one_letter_code
_entity_poly.pdbx_strand_id
1 'polypeptide(L)'
;RVAKRRTVSQAVHNRSWVSDIKGALTVQVLIEYLHIWEMLEEVIIQPDTPDTLVWRLSSSGCYSSKSAYEAMFIGTIKFSPWKRATESINHVLSSCVLAREVWTLVLQRFNHVVRPPELDSRLNSWWVRAASSLPKDMRKCFNSLVILVSWELWKHRNACIFENIRPNAQVVVQAVATEGHLWCLAGAKALQYLVLRVGS
;
A
#
# COMPACT_ATOMS: atom_id res chain seq x y z
N ARG A 1 13.38 -17.45 17.89
CA ARG A 1 14.04 -16.11 17.91
C ARG A 1 15.12 -16.12 16.83
N VAL A 2 14.91 -15.44 15.71
CA VAL A 2 15.93 -15.36 14.63
C VAL A 2 17.04 -14.41 15.09
N ALA A 3 18.25 -14.94 15.28
CA ALA A 3 19.41 -14.15 15.65
C ALA A 3 20.22 -13.84 14.38
N LYS A 4 20.19 -12.59 13.91
CA LYS A 4 21.02 -12.11 12.78
C LYS A 4 22.48 -11.93 13.22
N ARG A 5 23.17 -13.03 13.55
CA ARG A 5 24.53 -13.01 14.12
C ARG A 5 25.64 -13.28 13.11
N ARG A 6 25.32 -13.81 11.93
CA ARG A 6 26.30 -14.19 10.90
C ARG A 6 25.73 -14.04 9.49
N THR A 7 26.61 -13.85 8.51
CA THR A 7 26.25 -13.90 7.08
C THR A 7 26.20 -15.35 6.58
N VAL A 8 25.54 -15.60 5.45
CA VAL A 8 25.49 -16.93 4.81
C VAL A 8 26.90 -17.39 4.43
N SER A 9 27.74 -16.49 3.90
CA SER A 9 29.15 -16.77 3.60
C SER A 9 29.92 -17.27 4.83
N GLN A 10 29.80 -16.56 5.96
CA GLN A 10 30.39 -17.01 7.22
C GLN A 10 29.80 -18.32 7.69
N ALA A 11 28.49 -18.54 7.51
CA ALA A 11 27.76 -19.75 7.92
C ALA A 11 28.26 -21.01 7.22
N VAL A 12 28.35 -20.96 5.90
CA VAL A 12 28.78 -22.08 5.06
C VAL A 12 30.26 -22.38 5.26
N HIS A 13 31.10 -21.36 5.49
CA HIS A 13 32.52 -21.55 5.73
C HIS A 13 32.79 -22.48 6.93
N ASN A 14 33.57 -23.53 6.68
CA ASN A 14 33.94 -24.57 7.64
C ASN A 14 32.74 -25.19 8.40
N ARG A 15 31.57 -25.25 7.76
CA ARG A 15 30.32 -25.82 8.33
C ARG A 15 29.95 -25.21 9.68
N SER A 16 30.37 -23.98 9.93
CA SER A 16 30.29 -23.37 11.26
C SER A 16 28.86 -23.00 11.68
N TRP A 17 27.91 -23.01 10.74
CA TRP A 17 26.47 -22.91 11.00
C TRP A 17 25.90 -24.04 11.86
N VAL A 18 26.54 -25.22 11.90
CA VAL A 18 26.12 -26.34 12.76
C VAL A 18 26.13 -25.96 14.24
N SER A 19 27.02 -25.05 14.65
CA SER A 19 27.09 -24.55 16.03
C SER A 19 25.91 -23.67 16.45
N ASP A 20 25.13 -23.18 15.48
CA ASP A 20 23.93 -22.38 15.71
C ASP A 20 22.71 -23.23 16.06
N ILE A 21 22.82 -24.55 15.89
CA ILE A 21 21.78 -25.52 16.22
C ILE A 21 21.87 -25.87 17.70
N LYS A 22 20.90 -25.40 18.49
CA LYS A 22 20.87 -25.61 19.95
C LYS A 22 19.50 -26.07 20.42
N GLY A 23 19.48 -27.00 21.38
CA GLY A 23 18.27 -27.52 22.02
C GLY A 23 17.88 -28.92 21.55
N ALA A 24 16.77 -29.43 22.09
CA ALA A 24 16.21 -30.72 21.69
C ALA A 24 15.37 -30.55 20.41
N LEU A 25 15.91 -31.00 19.27
CA LEU A 25 15.21 -30.97 18.00
C LEU A 25 14.26 -32.17 17.87
N THR A 26 13.06 -31.93 17.34
CA THR A 26 12.15 -33.02 16.95
C THR A 26 12.63 -33.68 15.66
N VAL A 27 12.20 -34.93 15.41
CA VAL A 27 12.54 -35.67 14.18
C VAL A 27 12.17 -34.89 12.91
N GLN A 28 11.05 -34.16 12.94
CA GLN A 28 10.62 -33.31 11.83
C GLN A 28 11.65 -32.22 11.50
N VAL A 29 12.24 -31.59 12.52
CA VAL A 29 13.24 -30.55 12.31
C VAL A 29 14.55 -31.14 11.78
N LEU A 30 14.88 -32.38 12.15
CA LEU A 30 16.05 -33.08 11.58
C LEU A 30 15.86 -33.41 10.08
N ILE A 31 14.65 -33.73 9.64
CA ILE A 31 14.34 -33.95 8.22
C ILE A 31 14.48 -32.66 7.42
N GLU A 32 13.88 -31.57 7.90
CA GLU A 32 14.00 -30.25 7.25
C GLU A 32 15.45 -29.78 7.17
N TYR A 33 16.24 -30.08 8.21
CA TYR A 33 17.67 -29.84 8.24
C TYR A 33 18.44 -30.61 7.15
N LEU A 34 18.18 -31.92 6.98
CA LEU A 34 18.86 -32.74 5.97
C LEU A 34 18.57 -32.24 4.54
N HIS A 35 17.34 -31.82 4.26
CA HIS A 35 17.02 -31.23 2.95
C HIS A 35 17.78 -29.93 2.71
N ILE A 36 17.91 -29.06 3.72
CA ILE A 36 18.70 -27.84 3.60
C ILE A 36 20.19 -28.17 3.43
N TRP A 37 20.68 -29.20 4.11
CA TRP A 37 22.06 -29.66 3.99
C TRP A 37 22.38 -30.11 2.56
N GLU A 38 21.55 -30.96 1.96
CA GLU A 38 21.71 -31.41 0.57
C GLU A 38 21.69 -30.23 -0.41
N MET A 39 20.77 -29.28 -0.23
CA MET A 39 20.70 -28.08 -1.08
C MET A 39 21.94 -27.18 -0.96
N LEU A 40 22.57 -27.12 0.21
CA LEU A 40 23.74 -26.26 0.45
C LEU A 40 25.06 -26.92 0.05
N GLU A 41 25.12 -28.25 -0.08
CA GLU A 41 26.34 -28.98 -0.42
C GLU A 41 26.89 -28.59 -1.81
N GLU A 42 26.00 -28.24 -2.74
CA GLU A 42 26.37 -27.80 -4.10
C GLU A 42 26.71 -26.31 -4.20
N VAL A 43 26.56 -25.53 -3.13
CA VAL A 43 26.73 -24.07 -3.17
C VAL A 43 28.21 -23.70 -3.01
N ILE A 44 28.84 -23.32 -4.12
CA ILE A 44 30.22 -22.79 -4.13
C ILE A 44 30.17 -21.26 -3.97
N ILE A 45 30.62 -20.78 -2.81
CA ILE A 45 30.73 -19.33 -2.54
C ILE A 45 32.08 -18.83 -3.07
N GLN A 46 32.05 -17.90 -4.02
CA GLN A 46 33.27 -17.28 -4.55
C GLN A 46 33.69 -16.08 -3.66
N PRO A 47 34.90 -16.09 -3.06
CA PRO A 47 35.31 -15.08 -2.07
C PRO A 47 35.38 -13.64 -2.60
N ASP A 48 35.70 -13.47 -3.88
CA ASP A 48 36.01 -12.17 -4.49
C ASP A 48 34.93 -11.68 -5.46
N THR A 49 33.84 -12.43 -5.60
CA THR A 49 32.72 -12.07 -6.49
C THR A 49 31.59 -11.47 -5.64
N PRO A 50 31.21 -10.19 -5.85
CA PRO A 50 30.10 -9.61 -5.11
C PRO A 50 28.79 -10.35 -5.43
N ASP A 51 27.96 -10.55 -4.40
CA ASP A 51 26.64 -11.17 -4.53
C ASP A 51 25.83 -10.46 -5.63
N THR A 52 25.33 -11.22 -6.60
CA THR A 52 24.50 -10.69 -7.68
C THR A 52 23.04 -11.00 -7.39
N LEU A 53 22.29 -9.98 -6.96
CA LEU A 53 20.83 -10.08 -6.79
C LEU A 53 20.15 -10.08 -8.16
N VAL A 54 19.85 -11.27 -8.69
CA VAL A 54 19.10 -11.41 -9.94
C VAL A 54 17.60 -11.44 -9.68
N TRP A 55 16.92 -10.37 -10.06
CA TRP A 55 15.46 -10.28 -10.06
C TRP A 55 14.87 -11.11 -11.21
N ARG A 56 14.59 -12.39 -10.93
CA ARG A 56 14.10 -13.38 -11.93
C ARG A 56 12.75 -13.03 -12.57
N LEU A 57 12.03 -12.06 -12.03
CA LEU A 57 10.73 -11.60 -12.54
C LEU A 57 10.87 -10.44 -13.55
N SER A 58 12.11 -10.08 -13.93
CA SER A 58 12.41 -9.16 -15.04
C SER A 58 13.39 -9.81 -16.01
N SER A 59 13.21 -9.57 -17.31
CA SER A 59 14.16 -10.01 -18.35
C SER A 59 15.53 -9.38 -18.21
N SER A 60 15.63 -8.20 -17.57
CA SER A 60 16.91 -7.54 -17.30
C SER A 60 17.66 -8.11 -16.09
N GLY A 61 17.02 -8.96 -15.27
CA GLY A 61 17.60 -9.42 -14.01
C GLY A 61 17.75 -8.33 -12.94
N CYS A 62 17.41 -7.07 -13.23
CA CYS A 62 17.52 -5.95 -12.29
C CYS A 62 16.21 -5.72 -11.53
N TYR A 63 16.32 -5.50 -10.22
CA TYR A 63 15.21 -5.03 -9.41
C TYR A 63 14.91 -3.55 -9.67
N SER A 64 13.63 -3.22 -9.77
CA SER A 64 13.11 -1.85 -9.71
C SER A 64 11.71 -1.88 -9.10
N SER A 65 11.25 -0.78 -8.53
CA SER A 65 9.87 -0.68 -8.04
C SER A 65 8.84 -0.96 -9.16
N LYS A 66 9.18 -0.60 -10.41
CA LYS A 66 8.36 -0.90 -11.60
C LYS A 66 8.30 -2.39 -11.90
N SER A 67 9.44 -3.08 -11.95
CA SER A 67 9.48 -4.52 -12.27
C SER A 67 8.86 -5.38 -11.15
N ALA A 68 8.91 -4.93 -9.90
CA ALA A 68 8.16 -5.55 -8.81
C ALA A 68 6.64 -5.40 -8.99
N TYR A 69 6.20 -4.21 -9.38
CA TYR A 69 4.79 -3.96 -9.67
C TYR A 69 4.31 -4.79 -10.87
N GLU A 70 5.10 -4.86 -11.95
CA GLU A 70 4.79 -5.70 -13.12
C GLU A 70 4.75 -7.19 -12.77
N ALA A 71 5.68 -7.65 -11.92
CA ALA A 71 5.69 -9.01 -11.41
C ALA A 71 4.44 -9.39 -10.62
N MET A 72 3.85 -8.42 -9.90
CA MET A 72 2.58 -8.58 -9.19
C MET A 72 1.41 -8.93 -10.12
N PHE A 73 1.53 -8.64 -11.43
CA PHE A 73 0.54 -8.97 -12.46
C PHE A 73 0.95 -10.17 -13.34
N ILE A 74 2.12 -10.79 -13.11
CA ILE A 74 2.50 -12.03 -13.81
C ILE A 74 1.53 -13.14 -13.37
N GLY A 75 0.84 -13.74 -14.34
CA GLY A 75 -0.20 -14.75 -14.09
C GLY A 75 -1.62 -14.18 -13.93
N THR A 76 -1.80 -12.86 -13.92
CA THR A 76 -3.15 -12.26 -14.00
C THR A 76 -3.69 -12.38 -15.41
N ILE A 77 -4.99 -12.66 -15.53
CA ILE A 77 -5.69 -12.75 -16.82
C ILE A 77 -5.54 -11.39 -17.50
N LYS A 78 -4.86 -11.35 -18.66
CA LYS A 78 -4.80 -10.14 -19.49
C LYS A 78 -6.23 -9.82 -19.92
N PHE A 79 -6.83 -8.80 -19.30
CA PHE A 79 -8.13 -8.32 -19.73
C PHE A 79 -8.05 -7.81 -21.18
N SER A 80 -9.05 -8.16 -21.98
CA SER A 80 -9.16 -7.76 -23.39
C SER A 80 -9.02 -6.23 -23.56
N PRO A 81 -8.58 -5.74 -24.74
CA PRO A 81 -8.25 -4.32 -24.99
C PRO A 81 -9.32 -3.32 -24.56
N TRP A 82 -10.59 -3.70 -24.58
CA TRP A 82 -11.76 -2.87 -24.24
C TRP A 82 -11.93 -2.61 -22.73
N LYS A 83 -11.22 -3.36 -21.88
CA LYS A 83 -11.10 -3.09 -20.44
C LYS A 83 -9.89 -2.23 -20.08
N ARG A 84 -9.12 -1.75 -21.07
CA ARG A 84 -8.04 -0.77 -20.91
C ARG A 84 -8.52 0.68 -21.05
N ALA A 85 -9.67 1.03 -20.47
CA ALA A 85 -9.77 2.42 -20.02
C ALA A 85 -8.74 2.51 -18.90
N THR A 86 -7.56 3.05 -19.19
CA THR A 86 -6.46 3.16 -18.24
C THR A 86 -7.00 3.86 -17.01
N GLU A 87 -7.12 3.09 -15.92
CA GLU A 87 -7.54 3.62 -14.64
C GLU A 87 -6.46 4.62 -14.21
N SER A 88 -6.70 5.90 -14.51
CA SER A 88 -5.81 6.98 -14.15
C SER A 88 -5.99 7.30 -12.67
N ILE A 89 -4.98 7.90 -12.05
CA ILE A 89 -5.12 8.38 -10.67
C ILE A 89 -6.30 9.36 -10.53
N ASN A 90 -6.62 10.12 -11.57
CA ASN A 90 -7.80 10.97 -11.60
C ASN A 90 -9.10 10.14 -11.60
N HIS A 91 -9.15 9.05 -12.35
CA HIS A 91 -10.29 8.14 -12.30
C HIS A 91 -10.47 7.55 -10.88
N VAL A 92 -9.40 7.02 -10.29
CA VAL A 92 -9.45 6.42 -8.94
C VAL A 92 -9.89 7.43 -7.89
N LEU A 93 -9.32 8.63 -7.91
CA LEU A 93 -9.49 9.60 -6.83
C LEU A 93 -10.67 10.54 -7.02
N SER A 94 -11.18 10.77 -8.24
CA SER A 94 -12.26 11.73 -8.46
C SER A 94 -13.41 11.21 -9.33
N SER A 95 -13.11 10.53 -10.44
CA SER A 95 -14.14 10.30 -11.48
C SER A 95 -14.85 8.93 -11.38
N CYS A 96 -14.29 7.94 -10.66
CA CYS A 96 -14.92 6.63 -10.51
C CYS A 96 -16.18 6.69 -9.62
N VAL A 97 -17.07 5.71 -9.79
CA VAL A 97 -18.36 5.66 -9.06
C VAL A 97 -18.13 5.67 -7.54
N LEU A 98 -17.19 4.86 -7.05
CA LEU A 98 -16.84 4.80 -5.62
C LEU A 98 -16.34 6.15 -5.10
N ALA A 99 -15.41 6.80 -5.80
CA ALA A 99 -14.87 8.09 -5.39
C ALA A 99 -15.95 9.17 -5.35
N ARG A 100 -16.83 9.21 -6.36
CA ARG A 100 -17.93 10.18 -6.40
C ARG A 100 -18.89 10.02 -5.22
N GLU A 101 -19.21 8.78 -4.86
CA GLU A 101 -20.06 8.49 -3.71
C GLU A 101 -19.39 8.91 -2.40
N VAL A 102 -18.12 8.53 -2.20
CA VAL A 102 -17.34 8.91 -1.02
C VAL A 102 -17.22 10.44 -0.89
N TRP A 103 -16.87 11.16 -1.96
CA TRP A 103 -16.81 12.62 -1.94
C TRP A 103 -18.14 13.24 -1.61
N THR A 104 -19.24 12.70 -2.14
CA THR A 104 -20.59 13.20 -1.83
C THR A 104 -20.91 13.04 -0.35
N LEU A 105 -20.69 11.85 0.21
CA LEU A 105 -20.96 11.55 1.62
C LEU A 105 -20.09 12.37 2.58
N VAL A 106 -18.80 12.53 2.27
CA VAL A 106 -17.87 13.31 3.09
C VAL A 106 -18.19 14.81 3.02
N LEU A 107 -18.48 15.34 1.83
CA LEU A 107 -18.70 16.78 1.63
C LEU A 107 -20.09 17.25 2.07
N GLN A 108 -21.08 16.36 2.16
CA GLN A 108 -22.38 16.66 2.78
C GLN A 108 -22.22 17.26 4.19
N ARG A 109 -21.19 16.86 4.94
CA ARG A 109 -20.93 17.35 6.31
C ARG A 109 -20.43 18.81 6.36
N PHE A 110 -20.09 19.41 5.22
CA PHE A 110 -19.79 20.85 5.06
C PHE A 110 -21.01 21.69 4.67
N ASN A 111 -22.23 21.26 5.01
CA ASN A 111 -23.47 21.95 4.68
C ASN A 111 -23.60 22.30 3.19
N HIS A 112 -23.07 21.45 2.31
CA HIS A 112 -23.07 21.65 0.85
C HIS A 112 -22.33 22.91 0.35
N VAL A 113 -21.49 23.56 1.18
CA VAL A 113 -20.67 24.72 0.76
C VAL A 113 -19.69 24.33 -0.34
N VAL A 114 -19.19 23.09 -0.30
CA VAL A 114 -18.28 22.54 -1.30
C VAL A 114 -18.99 21.43 -2.08
N ARG A 115 -18.96 21.53 -3.41
CA ARG A 115 -19.49 20.48 -4.29
C ARG A 115 -18.43 19.41 -4.55
N PRO A 116 -18.81 18.13 -4.78
CA PRO A 116 -17.88 17.07 -5.18
C PRO A 116 -17.14 17.38 -6.50
N PRO A 117 -16.02 16.69 -6.78
CA PRO A 117 -15.35 16.77 -8.07
C PRO A 117 -16.29 16.46 -9.24
N GLU A 118 -16.24 17.29 -10.29
CA GLU A 118 -16.99 17.06 -11.53
C GLU A 118 -16.34 15.96 -12.36
N LEU A 119 -17.14 15.22 -13.14
CA LEU A 119 -16.71 14.00 -13.86
C LEU A 119 -15.46 14.21 -14.72
N ASP A 120 -15.40 15.35 -15.41
CA ASP A 120 -14.36 15.70 -16.38
C ASP A 120 -13.27 16.59 -15.79
N SER A 121 -13.40 16.97 -14.51
CA SER A 121 -12.43 17.81 -13.84
C SER A 121 -11.31 17.00 -13.22
N ARG A 122 -10.08 17.53 -13.29
CA ARG A 122 -8.97 16.95 -12.52
C ARG A 122 -9.13 17.26 -11.04
N LEU A 123 -8.77 16.31 -10.16
CA LEU A 123 -8.85 16.48 -8.71
C LEU A 123 -8.13 17.75 -8.24
N ASN A 124 -6.95 18.06 -8.77
CA ASN A 124 -6.20 19.26 -8.40
C ASN A 124 -6.92 20.55 -8.80
N SER A 125 -7.52 20.59 -9.99
CA SER A 125 -8.29 21.74 -10.47
C SER A 125 -9.56 21.96 -9.63
N TRP A 126 -10.24 20.89 -9.23
CA TRP A 126 -11.37 20.97 -8.32
C TRP A 126 -10.92 21.43 -6.92
N TRP A 127 -9.85 20.85 -6.38
CA TRP A 127 -9.34 21.15 -5.04
C TRP A 127 -9.03 22.64 -4.88
N VAL A 128 -8.31 23.25 -5.82
CA VAL A 128 -7.99 24.70 -5.77
C VAL A 128 -9.26 25.55 -5.72
N ARG A 129 -10.27 25.23 -6.53
CA ARG A 129 -11.57 25.94 -6.54
C ARG A 129 -12.30 25.78 -5.20
N ALA A 130 -12.41 24.54 -4.72
CA ALA A 130 -13.09 24.21 -3.47
C ALA A 130 -12.43 24.83 -2.23
N ALA A 131 -11.10 24.85 -2.16
CA ALA A 131 -10.39 25.51 -1.07
C ALA A 131 -10.57 27.03 -1.12
N SER A 132 -10.66 27.61 -2.31
CA SER A 132 -10.83 29.06 -2.49
C SER A 132 -12.21 29.55 -2.06
N SER A 133 -13.25 28.72 -2.19
CA SER A 133 -14.62 29.05 -1.74
C SER A 133 -14.80 28.97 -0.23
N LEU A 134 -13.83 28.41 0.50
CA LEU A 134 -13.88 28.31 1.96
C LEU A 134 -13.22 29.51 2.67
N PRO A 135 -13.70 29.89 3.87
CA PRO A 135 -13.03 30.84 4.75
C PRO A 135 -11.58 30.40 5.02
N LYS A 136 -10.64 31.36 5.14
CA LYS A 136 -9.20 31.09 5.30
C LYS A 136 -8.90 30.09 6.44
N ASP A 137 -9.61 30.23 7.55
CA ASP A 137 -9.42 29.40 8.75
C ASP A 137 -9.80 27.92 8.51
N MET A 138 -10.73 27.66 7.59
CA MET A 138 -11.16 26.30 7.24
C MET A 138 -10.33 25.65 6.14
N ARG A 139 -9.52 26.40 5.38
CA ARG A 139 -8.77 25.86 4.23
C ARG A 139 -7.76 24.81 4.63
N LYS A 140 -7.07 25.02 5.77
CA LYS A 140 -6.09 24.06 6.29
C LYS A 140 -6.74 22.72 6.63
N CYS A 141 -7.87 22.78 7.34
CA CYS A 141 -8.71 21.64 7.67
C CYS A 141 -9.16 20.88 6.41
N PHE A 142 -9.72 21.61 5.45
CA PHE A 142 -10.19 21.05 4.18
C PHE A 142 -9.07 20.38 3.37
N ASN A 143 -7.90 21.00 3.27
CA ASN A 143 -6.75 20.43 2.56
C ASN A 143 -6.30 19.10 3.17
N SER A 144 -6.23 19.02 4.50
CA SER A 144 -5.91 17.76 5.20
C SER A 144 -6.96 16.69 4.93
N LEU A 145 -8.25 17.05 4.92
CA LEU A 145 -9.31 16.11 4.57
C LEU A 145 -9.20 15.60 3.13
N VAL A 146 -8.90 16.47 2.16
CA VAL A 146 -8.78 16.06 0.77
C VAL A 146 -7.67 15.02 0.60
N ILE A 147 -6.54 15.22 1.28
CA ILE A 147 -5.43 14.25 1.32
C ILE A 147 -5.90 12.93 1.93
N LEU A 148 -6.58 12.99 3.08
CA LEU A 148 -7.05 11.80 3.79
C LEU A 148 -8.03 10.98 2.95
N VAL A 149 -9.05 11.61 2.36
CA VAL A 149 -10.04 10.93 1.50
C VAL A 149 -9.34 10.30 0.29
N SER A 150 -8.40 11.01 -0.33
CA SER A 150 -7.64 10.49 -1.47
C SER A 150 -6.83 9.25 -1.08
N TRP A 151 -6.24 9.26 0.11
CA TRP A 151 -5.48 8.13 0.65
C TRP A 151 -6.37 6.92 0.95
N GLU A 152 -7.50 7.12 1.62
CA GLU A 152 -8.44 6.03 1.93
C GLU A 152 -9.06 5.42 0.67
N LEU A 153 -9.38 6.23 -0.34
CA LEU A 153 -9.83 5.75 -1.65
C LEU A 153 -8.77 4.88 -2.32
N TRP A 154 -7.51 5.30 -2.31
CA TRP A 154 -6.41 4.54 -2.90
C TRP A 154 -6.18 3.21 -2.16
N LYS A 155 -6.17 3.22 -0.82
CA LYS A 155 -6.07 1.98 -0.01
C LYS A 155 -7.21 1.00 -0.29
N HIS A 156 -8.46 1.49 -0.27
CA HIS A 156 -9.63 0.63 -0.53
C HIS A 156 -9.62 0.07 -1.94
N ARG A 157 -9.20 0.86 -2.94
CA ARG A 157 -9.04 0.38 -4.31
C ARG A 157 -8.02 -0.74 -4.40
N ASN A 158 -6.87 -0.59 -3.76
CA ASN A 158 -5.84 -1.63 -3.72
C ASN A 158 -6.34 -2.90 -3.05
N ALA A 159 -7.02 -2.80 -1.91
CA ALA A 159 -7.63 -3.96 -1.26
C ALA A 159 -8.65 -4.64 -2.19
N CYS A 160 -9.46 -3.89 -2.95
CA CYS A 160 -10.36 -4.49 -3.95
C CYS A 160 -9.62 -5.28 -5.04
N ILE A 161 -8.41 -4.85 -5.44
CA ILE A 161 -7.59 -5.56 -6.44
C ILE A 161 -6.94 -6.80 -5.82
N PHE A 162 -6.29 -6.64 -4.67
CA PHE A 162 -5.37 -7.64 -4.13
C PHE A 162 -6.02 -8.61 -3.14
N GLU A 163 -7.06 -8.18 -2.44
CA GLU A 163 -7.79 -8.96 -1.44
C GLU A 163 -9.19 -9.37 -1.94
N ASN A 164 -9.54 -8.97 -3.17
CA ASN A 164 -10.82 -9.28 -3.82
C ASN A 164 -12.05 -8.84 -3.01
N ILE A 165 -11.90 -7.79 -2.19
CA ILE A 165 -13.03 -7.18 -1.48
C ILE A 165 -13.89 -6.35 -2.45
N ARG A 166 -15.18 -6.22 -2.15
CA ARG A 166 -16.09 -5.42 -2.99
C ARG A 166 -15.92 -3.92 -2.71
N PRO A 167 -15.99 -3.05 -3.74
CA PRO A 167 -16.05 -1.60 -3.55
C PRO A 167 -17.20 -1.22 -2.61
N ASN A 168 -16.93 -0.41 -1.58
CA ASN A 168 -17.93 -0.01 -0.59
C ASN A 168 -17.60 1.40 -0.06
N ALA A 169 -18.45 2.38 -0.37
CA ALA A 169 -18.23 3.77 0.05
C ALA A 169 -18.31 3.97 1.56
N GLN A 170 -19.19 3.24 2.26
CA GLN A 170 -19.37 3.36 3.71
C GLN A 170 -18.12 2.92 4.46
N VAL A 171 -17.46 1.85 4.01
CA VAL A 171 -16.19 1.39 4.58
C VAL A 171 -15.12 2.49 4.47
N VAL A 172 -15.01 3.14 3.31
CA VAL A 172 -14.06 4.24 3.10
C VAL A 172 -14.40 5.44 3.97
N VAL A 173 -15.67 5.84 4.04
CA VAL A 173 -16.11 6.97 4.88
C VAL A 173 -15.81 6.71 6.36
N GLN A 174 -16.05 5.48 6.84
CA GLN A 174 -15.73 5.10 8.21
C GLN A 174 -14.22 5.10 8.48
N ALA A 175 -13.41 4.67 7.51
CA ALA A 175 -11.95 4.73 7.60
C ALA A 175 -11.46 6.18 7.66
N VAL A 176 -12.01 7.08 6.84
CA VAL A 176 -11.74 8.53 6.89
C VAL A 176 -12.10 9.10 8.27
N ALA A 177 -13.22 8.70 8.86
CA ALA A 177 -13.62 9.13 10.20
C ALA A 177 -12.59 8.73 11.27
N THR A 178 -12.23 7.45 11.24
CA THR A 178 -11.36 6.81 12.23
C THR A 178 -9.94 7.36 12.15
N GLU A 179 -9.38 7.40 10.95
CA GLU A 179 -8.05 7.92 10.69
C GLU A 179 -7.98 9.43 10.96
N GLY A 180 -9.02 10.18 10.59
CA GLY A 180 -9.15 11.59 10.95
C GLY A 180 -9.10 11.81 12.46
N HIS A 181 -9.77 10.96 13.24
CA HIS A 181 -9.73 11.01 14.71
C HIS A 181 -8.31 10.78 15.24
N LEU A 182 -7.60 9.78 14.72
CA LEU A 182 -6.21 9.51 15.09
C LEU A 182 -5.29 10.69 14.77
N TRP A 183 -5.48 11.35 13.62
CA TRP A 183 -4.71 12.55 13.26
C TRP A 183 -4.98 13.70 14.22
N CYS A 184 -6.21 13.88 14.69
CA CYS A 184 -6.52 14.86 15.72
C CYS A 184 -5.81 14.55 17.05
N LEU A 185 -5.81 13.29 17.49
CA LEU A 185 -5.09 12.85 18.69
C LEU A 185 -3.58 13.07 18.55
N ALA A 186 -3.04 12.91 17.35
CA ALA A 186 -1.63 13.18 17.02
C ALA A 186 -1.29 14.68 16.87
N GLY A 187 -2.26 15.58 17.07
CA GLY A 187 -2.04 17.04 17.09
C GLY A 187 -2.53 17.79 15.85
N ALA A 188 -3.17 17.14 14.88
CA ALA A 188 -3.81 17.80 13.73
C ALA A 188 -5.15 18.45 14.13
N LYS A 189 -5.09 19.46 15.01
CA LYS A 189 -6.26 20.17 15.57
C LYS A 189 -7.19 20.77 14.51
N ALA A 190 -6.68 21.04 13.30
CA ALA A 190 -7.49 21.53 12.20
C ALA A 190 -8.60 20.55 11.79
N LEU A 191 -8.41 19.23 11.95
CA LEU A 191 -9.41 18.21 11.60
C LEU A 191 -10.47 17.99 12.69
N GLN A 192 -10.33 18.62 13.86
CA GLN A 192 -11.16 18.33 15.04
C GLN A 192 -12.65 18.64 14.81
N TYR A 193 -12.94 19.67 14.01
CA TYR A 193 -14.30 20.02 13.59
C TYR A 193 -14.94 18.97 12.67
N LEU A 194 -14.12 18.27 11.86
CA LEU A 194 -14.59 17.25 10.93
C LEU A 194 -14.84 15.93 11.62
N VAL A 195 -13.91 15.48 12.45
CA VAL A 195 -13.97 14.17 13.13
C VAL A 195 -15.24 14.01 13.97
N LEU A 196 -15.63 15.06 14.71
CA LEU A 196 -16.86 15.08 15.50
C LEU A 196 -18.12 14.90 14.64
N ARG A 197 -18.05 15.26 13.35
CA ARG A 197 -19.14 15.18 12.38
C ARG A 197 -19.06 13.97 11.45
N VAL A 198 -17.99 13.17 11.43
CA VAL A 198 -17.93 11.93 10.61
C VAL A 198 -18.21 10.69 11.46
N GLY A 199 -17.92 10.72 12.77
CA GLY A 199 -18.20 9.61 13.69
C GLY A 199 -19.64 9.49 14.22
N SER A 200 -20.59 10.27 13.67
CA SER A 200 -22.03 10.27 14.02
C SER A 200 -22.93 9.97 12.84
#